data_AF-A0AA35L2M8-F1
#
_entry.id   AF-A0AA35L2M8-F1
#
_cell.length_a   1.000
_cell.length_b   1.000
_cell.length_c   1.000
_cell.angle_alpha   90.00
_cell.angle_beta   90.00
_cell.angle_gamma   90.00
#
_symmetry.space_group_name_H-M   'P 1'
#
loop_
_entity.id
_entity.type
_entity.pdbx_description
1 polymer ?
#
loop_
_entity_poly.entity_id
_entity_poly.type
_entity_poly.pdbx_seq_one_letter_code
_entity_poly.pdbx_strand_id
1 'polypeptide(L)'
;MSVFVCGPAILKEANGKEDLGKNLLKLRNDQKEAVLKFSITWNTNWRNYLEAQAVVETLLKHETPESLLQYEGIKAAVESLLPYTERHFQRLGQLLQASMFLDFMSQNRKLPDAAKWDEEMDT
;
A
#
# COMPACT_ATOMS: atom_id res chain seq x y z
N MET A 1 6.02 23.59 -11.40
CA MET A 1 4.74 23.15 -10.80
C MET A 1 4.21 21.82 -11.36
N SER A 2 4.95 21.04 -12.16
CA SER A 2 4.40 19.82 -12.81
C SER A 2 4.64 18.49 -12.07
N VAL A 3 5.40 18.48 -10.97
CA VAL A 3 5.75 17.22 -10.25
C VAL A 3 4.76 16.89 -9.14
N PHE A 4 3.94 17.85 -8.69
CA PHE A 4 3.10 17.69 -7.50
C PHE A 4 1.79 16.93 -7.74
N VAL A 5 1.37 16.75 -8.99
CA VAL A 5 0.05 16.18 -9.35
C VAL A 5 0.12 14.74 -9.86
N CYS A 6 1.30 14.23 -10.27
CA CYS A 6 1.41 12.86 -10.79
C CYS A 6 1.52 11.76 -9.72
N GLY A 7 1.89 12.10 -8.47
CA GLY A 7 2.06 11.10 -7.41
C GLY A 7 0.81 10.25 -7.10
N PRO A 8 -0.37 10.84 -6.85
CA PRO A 8 -1.54 10.10 -6.34
C PRO A 8 -2.45 9.46 -7.40
N ALA A 9 -2.13 9.60 -8.69
CA ALA A 9 -2.96 9.08 -9.79
C ALA A 9 -2.38 7.83 -10.46
N ILE A 10 -1.05 7.64 -10.41
CA ILE A 10 -0.39 6.57 -11.18
C ILE A 10 -0.84 5.19 -10.72
N LEU A 11 -1.01 4.93 -9.42
CA LEU A 11 -1.46 3.62 -8.93
C LEU A 11 -2.95 3.32 -9.13
N LYS A 12 -3.77 4.29 -9.55
CA LYS A 12 -5.20 4.08 -9.81
C LYS A 12 -5.49 3.47 -11.18
N GLU A 13 -4.51 3.50 -12.08
CA GLU A 13 -4.61 2.86 -13.39
C GLU A 13 -4.29 1.37 -13.28
N ALA A 14 -4.93 0.55 -14.14
CA ALA A 14 -4.88 -0.92 -14.06
C ALA A 14 -3.46 -1.51 -14.07
N ASN A 15 -2.50 -0.84 -14.73
CA ASN A 15 -1.08 -1.23 -14.81
C ASN A 15 -0.14 -0.25 -14.08
N GLY A 16 -0.70 0.65 -13.27
CA GLY A 16 0.02 1.77 -12.67
C GLY A 16 1.26 1.40 -11.87
N LYS A 17 1.21 0.28 -11.13
CA LYS A 17 2.35 -0.21 -10.34
C LYS A 17 3.49 -0.72 -11.21
N GLU A 18 3.17 -1.42 -12.29
CA GLU A 18 4.16 -1.98 -13.22
C GLU A 18 4.82 -0.89 -14.05
N ASP A 19 4.04 0.08 -14.50
CA ASP A 19 4.54 1.22 -15.27
C ASP A 19 5.33 2.18 -14.38
N LEU A 20 4.93 2.38 -13.12
CA LEU A 20 5.73 3.07 -12.13
C LEU A 20 7.10 2.39 -11.97
N GLY A 21 7.13 1.07 -11.79
CA GLY A 21 8.36 0.30 -11.68
C GLY A 21 9.26 0.47 -12.90
N LYS A 22 8.73 0.24 -14.10
CA LYS A 22 9.48 0.38 -15.37
C LYS A 22 10.06 1.77 -15.56
N ASN A 23 9.31 2.82 -15.22
CA ASN A 23 9.78 4.20 -15.34
C ASN A 23 10.81 4.54 -14.28
N LEU A 24 10.59 4.13 -13.03
CA LEU A 24 11.51 4.36 -11.92
C LEU A 24 12.89 3.76 -12.18
N LEU A 25 12.95 2.56 -12.78
CA LEU A 25 14.20 1.89 -13.10
C LEU A 25 15.02 2.58 -14.19
N LYS A 26 14.36 3.31 -15.10
CA LYS A 26 15.02 4.10 -16.17
C LYS A 26 15.59 5.43 -15.66
N LEU A 27 15.25 5.85 -14.44
CA LEU A 27 15.73 7.10 -13.88
C LEU A 27 17.23 7.02 -13.56
N ARG A 28 17.89 8.17 -13.61
CA ARG A 28 19.27 8.34 -13.13
C ARG A 28 19.29 8.34 -11.60
N ASN A 29 20.44 8.04 -10.99
CA ASN A 29 20.56 7.90 -9.54
C ASN A 29 20.14 9.16 -8.75
N ASP A 30 20.47 10.35 -9.23
CA ASP A 30 20.03 11.63 -8.64
C ASP A 30 18.49 11.78 -8.64
N GLN A 31 17.84 11.32 -9.71
CA GLN A 31 16.39 11.33 -9.83
C GLN A 31 15.76 10.29 -8.91
N LYS A 32 16.35 9.09 -8.80
CA LYS A 32 15.92 8.06 -7.84
C LYS A 32 16.03 8.56 -6.41
N GLU A 33 17.12 9.25 -6.07
CA GLU A 33 17.31 9.86 -4.76
C GLU A 33 16.25 10.94 -4.47
N ALA A 34 15.95 11.81 -5.43
CA ALA A 34 14.89 12.80 -5.29
C ALA A 34 13.52 12.14 -5.05
N VAL A 35 13.20 11.08 -5.79
CA VAL A 35 11.96 10.30 -5.65
C VAL A 35 11.89 9.59 -4.30
N LEU A 36 13.01 9.08 -3.78
CA LEU A 36 13.09 8.54 -2.43
C LEU A 36 12.78 9.62 -1.38
N LYS A 37 13.33 10.83 -1.52
CA LYS A 37 13.03 11.96 -0.62
C LYS A 37 11.54 12.32 -0.64
N PHE A 38 10.89 12.34 -1.80
CA PHE A 38 9.43 12.55 -1.89
C PHE A 38 8.63 11.42 -1.24
N SER A 39 9.11 10.18 -1.34
CA SER A 39 8.45 9.00 -0.76
C SER A 39 8.35 9.11 0.76
N ILE A 40 9.31 9.75 1.43
CA ILE A 40 9.23 10.06 2.87
C ILE A 40 7.98 10.88 3.16
N THR A 41 7.79 11.99 2.44
CA THR A 41 6.65 12.89 2.64
C THR A 41 5.34 12.17 2.34
N TRP A 42 5.27 11.39 1.26
CA TRP A 42 4.07 10.63 0.90
C TRP A 42 3.73 9.55 1.93
N ASN A 43 4.74 8.90 2.54
CA ASN A 43 4.53 7.86 3.54
C ASN A 43 3.89 8.40 4.83
N THR A 44 4.07 9.69 5.15
CA THR A 44 3.40 10.32 6.29
C THR A 44 1.88 10.50 6.10
N ASN A 45 1.42 10.53 4.85
CA ASN A 45 0.02 10.73 4.52
C ASN A 45 -0.67 9.39 4.23
N TRP A 46 -1.67 9.04 5.05
CA TRP A 46 -2.43 7.81 4.88
C TRP A 46 -3.14 7.67 3.53
N ARG A 47 -3.36 8.76 2.79
CA ARG A 47 -3.98 8.70 1.45
C ARG A 47 -3.00 8.30 0.35
N ASN A 48 -1.71 8.53 0.57
CA ASN A 48 -0.66 8.41 -0.46
C ASN A 48 0.44 7.40 -0.06
N TYR A 49 0.21 6.61 1.01
CA TYR A 49 1.24 5.72 1.52
C TYR A 49 1.50 4.55 0.56
N LEU A 50 0.48 4.10 -0.19
CA LEU A 50 0.64 2.98 -1.12
C LEU A 50 1.62 3.33 -2.25
N GLU A 51 1.55 4.56 -2.73
CA GLU A 51 2.44 5.15 -3.72
C GLU A 51 3.87 5.21 -3.19
N ALA A 52 4.04 5.71 -1.96
CA ALA A 52 5.33 5.75 -1.28
C ALA A 52 5.93 4.34 -1.12
N GLN A 53 5.12 3.38 -0.65
CA GLN A 53 5.56 2.00 -0.44
C GLN A 53 5.90 1.30 -1.76
N ALA A 54 5.17 1.57 -2.85
CA ALA A 54 5.49 1.02 -4.17
C ALA A 54 6.84 1.52 -4.70
N VAL A 55 7.15 2.81 -4.50
CA VAL A 55 8.46 3.36 -4.84
C VAL A 55 9.56 2.73 -4.00
N VAL A 56 9.39 2.68 -2.67
CA VAL A 56 10.38 2.10 -1.75
C VAL A 56 10.61 0.61 -2.07
N GLU A 57 9.55 -0.15 -2.29
CA GLU A 57 9.61 -1.56 -2.70
C GLU A 57 10.41 -1.74 -3.99
N THR A 58 10.16 -0.90 -5.00
CA THR A 58 10.85 -0.97 -6.30
C THR A 58 12.34 -0.66 -6.14
N LEU A 59 12.70 0.39 -5.39
CA LEU A 59 14.10 0.73 -5.15
C LEU A 59 14.82 -0.40 -4.41
N LEU A 60 14.24 -0.94 -3.34
CA LEU A 60 14.84 -2.01 -2.54
C LEU A 60 14.99 -3.33 -3.30
N LYS A 61 14.11 -3.62 -4.26
CA LYS A 61 14.18 -4.86 -5.07
C LYS A 61 15.19 -4.82 -6.21
N HIS A 62 15.49 -3.62 -6.72
CA HIS A 62 16.26 -3.48 -7.96
C HIS A 62 17.61 -2.77 -7.79
N GLU A 63 17.81 -1.99 -6.73
CA GLU A 63 19.11 -1.40 -6.40
C GLU A 63 19.86 -2.31 -5.42
N THR A 64 21.18 -2.42 -5.60
CA THR A 64 22.00 -3.13 -4.62
C THR A 64 22.16 -2.29 -3.34
N PRO A 65 22.38 -2.92 -2.17
CA PRO A 65 22.64 -2.20 -0.93
C PRO A 65 23.78 -1.18 -1.06
N GLU A 66 24.83 -1.51 -1.81
CA GLU A 66 25.98 -0.64 -2.03
C GLU A 66 25.60 0.61 -2.83
N SER A 67 24.71 0.49 -3.83
CA SER A 67 24.17 1.61 -4.61
C SER A 67 23.34 2.53 -3.72
N LEU A 68 22.46 1.96 -2.89
CA LEU A 68 21.61 2.71 -1.98
C LEU A 68 22.42 3.48 -0.93
N LEU A 69 23.52 2.91 -0.46
CA LEU A 69 24.42 3.56 0.50
C LEU A 69 25.14 4.81 -0.07
N GLN A 70 25.19 4.95 -1.41
CA GLN A 70 25.74 6.14 -2.05
C GLN A 70 24.76 7.33 -2.05
N TYR A 71 23.48 7.10 -1.75
CA TYR A 71 22.48 8.17 -1.76
C TYR A 71 22.67 9.09 -0.56
N GLU A 72 22.66 10.39 -0.81
CA GLU A 72 22.86 11.36 0.26
C GLU A 72 21.69 11.32 1.24
N GLY A 73 22.00 11.04 2.51
CA GLY A 73 20.99 10.99 3.57
C GLY A 73 20.11 9.74 3.56
N ILE A 74 20.50 8.66 2.89
CA ILE A 74 19.76 7.37 2.88
C ILE A 74 19.44 6.87 4.29
N LYS A 75 20.37 7.02 5.24
CA LYS A 75 20.17 6.61 6.63
C LYS A 75 18.99 7.37 7.25
N ALA A 76 18.99 8.70 7.13
CA ALA A 76 17.90 9.54 7.64
C ALA A 76 16.57 9.24 6.92
N ALA A 77 16.64 8.95 5.62
CA ALA A 77 15.47 8.54 4.85
C ALA A 77 14.85 7.25 5.42
N VAL A 78 15.65 6.21 5.65
CA VAL A 78 15.19 4.94 6.22
C VAL A 78 14.64 5.14 7.64
N GLU A 79 15.35 5.88 8.50
CA GLU A 79 14.90 6.21 9.86
C GLU A 79 13.55 6.93 9.86
N SER A 80 13.31 7.82 8.89
CA SER A 80 12.04 8.53 8.75
C SER A 80 10.90 7.68 8.17
N LEU A 81 11.22 6.72 7.29
CA LEU A 81 10.22 5.83 6.67
C LEU A 81 9.74 4.76 7.64
N LEU A 82 10.64 4.22 8.46
CA LEU A 82 10.40 3.08 9.35
C LEU A 82 9.12 3.20 10.21
N PRO A 83 8.92 4.28 11.02
CA PRO A 83 7.78 4.34 11.94
C PRO A 83 6.42 4.42 11.21
N TYR A 84 6.38 5.05 10.04
CA TYR A 84 5.15 5.15 9.26
C TYR A 84 4.82 3.86 8.53
N THR A 85 5.84 3.19 7.96
CA THR A 85 5.67 1.86 7.35
C THR A 85 5.14 0.86 8.39
N GLU A 86 5.70 0.86 9.60
CA GLU A 86 5.25 0.00 10.70
C GLU A 86 3.79 0.29 11.09
N ARG A 87 3.43 1.58 11.25
CA ARG A 87 2.04 1.97 11.56
C ARG A 87 1.05 1.52 10.47
N HIS A 88 1.43 1.68 9.20
CA HIS A 88 0.58 1.25 8.09
C HIS A 88 0.44 -0.28 8.04
N PHE A 89 1.51 -1.01 8.34
CA PHE A 89 1.47 -2.47 8.45
C PHE A 89 0.53 -2.93 9.57
N GLN A 90 0.61 -2.31 10.74
CA GLN A 90 -0.31 -2.59 11.85
C GLN A 90 -1.77 -2.31 11.47
N ARG A 91 -2.05 -1.20 10.78
CA ARG A 91 -3.38 -0.87 10.27
C ARG A 91 -3.88 -1.92 9.27
N LEU A 92 -3.02 -2.38 8.36
CA LEU A 92 -3.35 -3.46 7.43
C LEU A 92 -3.68 -4.76 8.17
N GLY A 93 -2.95 -5.09 9.23
CA GLY A 93 -3.24 -6.24 10.08
C GLY A 93 -4.61 -6.16 10.76
N GLN A 94 -4.99 -4.99 11.29
CA GLN A 94 -6.31 -4.77 11.88
C GLN A 94 -7.44 -4.91 10.85
N LEU A 95 -7.24 -4.38 9.63
CA LEU A 95 -8.21 -4.52 8.55
C LEU A 95 -8.39 -5.98 8.12
N LEU A 96 -7.30 -6.74 8.06
CA LEU A 96 -7.33 -8.18 7.76
C LEU A 96 -8.08 -8.97 8.85
N GLN A 97 -7.86 -8.65 10.13
CA GLN A 97 -8.61 -9.26 11.23
C GLN A 97 -10.10 -8.93 11.13
N ALA A 98 -10.46 -7.69 10.81
CA ALA A 98 -11.85 -7.29 10.60
C ALA A 98 -12.51 -8.06 9.44
N SER A 99 -11.81 -8.27 8.32
CA SER A 99 -12.35 -9.05 7.20
C SER A 99 -12.57 -10.52 7.58
N MET A 100 -11.65 -11.13 8.32
CA MET A 100 -11.81 -12.50 8.83
C MET A 100 -13.04 -12.63 9.75
N PHE A 101 -13.30 -11.63 10.59
CA PHE A 101 -14.50 -11.60 11.43
C PHE A 101 -15.78 -11.50 10.61
N LEU A 102 -15.79 -10.67 9.55
CA LEU A 102 -16.91 -10.60 8.60
C LEU A 102 -17.15 -11.95 7.92
N ASP A 103 -16.09 -12.63 7.47
CA ASP A 103 -16.18 -13.95 6.84
C ASP A 103 -16.78 -14.99 7.79
N PHE A 104 -16.33 -14.99 9.05
CA PHE A 104 -16.89 -15.85 10.10
C PHE A 104 -18.37 -15.59 10.34
N MET A 105 -18.79 -14.33 10.46
CA MET A 105 -20.20 -13.98 10.62
C MET A 105 -21.03 -14.41 9.41
N SER A 106 -20.51 -14.24 8.19
CA SER A 106 -21.20 -14.64 6.97
C SER A 106 -21.42 -16.16 6.90
N GLN A 107 -20.41 -16.95 7.28
CA GLN A 107 -20.51 -18.41 7.31
C GLN A 107 -21.47 -18.92 8.39
N ASN A 108 -21.53 -18.25 9.54
CA ASN A 108 -22.43 -18.60 10.64
C ASN A 108 -23.85 -18.03 10.50
N ARG A 109 -24.07 -17.06 9.61
CA ARG A 109 -25.39 -16.59 9.19
C ARG A 109 -25.98 -17.43 8.05
N LYS A 110 -25.78 -18.75 8.05
CA LYS A 110 -26.74 -19.65 7.42
C LYS A 110 -28.06 -19.48 8.19
N LEU A 111 -28.92 -18.62 7.66
CA LEU A 111 -30.26 -18.35 8.19
C LEU A 111 -30.99 -19.68 8.40
N PRO A 112 -31.78 -19.84 9.48
CA PRO A 112 -32.76 -20.91 9.54
C PRO A 112 -33.64 -20.76 8.30
N ASP A 113 -33.81 -21.86 7.58
CA ASP A 113 -34.64 -21.92 6.39
C ASP A 113 -36.00 -21.28 6.71
N ALA A 114 -36.29 -20.12 6.10
CA ALA A 114 -37.56 -19.42 6.26
C ALA A 114 -38.73 -20.20 5.63
N ALA A 115 -38.54 -21.49 5.35
CA ALA A 115 -39.47 -22.41 4.72
C ALA A 115 -40.41 -23.12 5.71
N LYS A 116 -40.36 -22.82 7.02
CA LYS A 116 -41.19 -23.52 8.02
C LYS A 116 -42.37 -22.74 8.59
N TRP A 117 -42.60 -21.50 8.16
CA TRP A 117 -43.72 -20.69 8.68
C TRP A 117 -45.00 -20.82 7.84
N ASP A 118 -44.92 -21.49 6.68
CA ASP A 118 -46.07 -21.71 5.79
C ASP A 118 -46.80 -23.05 6.08
N GLU A 119 -46.22 -23.98 6.85
CA GLU A 119 -46.86 -25.27 7.19
C GLU A 119 -47.69 -25.25 8.49
N GLU A 120 -47.54 -24.22 9.34
CA GLU A 120 -48.25 -24.14 10.63
C GLU A 120 -49.50 -23.22 10.62
N MET A 121 -49.82 -22.62 9.47
CA MET A 121 -50.99 -21.74 9.29
C MET A 121 -52.18 -22.40 8.55
N ASP A 122 -52.10 -23.70 8.22
CA ASP A 122 -53.14 -24.43 7.48
C ASP A 122 -53.65 -25.69 8.21
N THR A 123 -53.54 -25.75 9.55
CA THR A 123 -54.20 -26.77 10.41
C THR A 123 -54.99 -26.13 11.54
#